data_AF-A0A1V4K196-F1
#
_entry.id   AF-A0A1V4K196-F1
#
_cell.length_a   1.000
_cell.length_b   1.000
_cell.length_c   1.000
_cell.angle_alpha   90.00
_cell.angle_beta   90.00
_cell.angle_gamma   90.00
#
_symmetry.space_group_name_H-M   'P 1'
#
loop_
_entity.id
_entity.type
_entity.pdbx_description
1 polymer ?
#
loop_
_entity_poly.entity_id
_entity_poly.type
_entity_poly.pdbx_seq_one_letter_code
_entity_poly.pdbx_strand_id
1 'polypeptide(L)'
;MAWRALRRVGPVLAPRCPRLSPPLRVPAARRLVTSSLVLSARKFTDKHEWVSVENGIGTVGISNFAQEALGDVVYCSLPEIGTKLNKHDEFGALESVKAASELYSPLSGEVTDVNTALADNPGLVNKSCYQDGWLIKMTVENPADLDELMNEDAYEKYIKSIED
;
A
#
# COMPACT_ATOMS: atom_id res chain seq x y z
N MET A 1 10.23 98.82 -15.64
CA MET A 1 10.51 99.26 -14.25
C MET A 1 9.79 98.33 -13.28
N ALA A 2 10.34 98.16 -12.08
CA ALA A 2 9.86 97.37 -10.94
C ALA A 2 10.23 95.86 -10.91
N TRP A 3 11.46 95.64 -10.40
CA TRP A 3 11.90 94.48 -9.63
C TRP A 3 11.05 94.26 -8.36
N ARG A 4 10.88 92.99 -7.97
CA ARG A 4 10.98 92.43 -6.59
C ARG A 4 10.44 91.00 -6.58
N ALA A 5 10.86 90.07 -5.72
CA ALA A 5 12.13 89.74 -5.10
C ALA A 5 11.89 88.36 -4.45
N LEU A 6 12.86 87.48 -4.64
CA LEU A 6 13.19 86.23 -3.96
C LEU A 6 12.16 85.43 -3.12
N ARG A 7 12.10 84.16 -3.53
CA ARG A 7 11.70 82.96 -2.79
C ARG A 7 12.47 82.79 -1.47
N ARG A 8 11.78 82.38 -0.41
CA ARG A 8 12.29 81.46 0.62
C ARG A 8 11.17 80.52 1.02
N VAL A 9 11.32 79.23 0.69
CA VAL A 9 10.44 78.15 1.13
C VAL A 9 11.05 77.57 2.40
N GLY A 10 10.29 77.60 3.50
CA GLY A 10 10.67 77.03 4.79
C GLY A 10 10.59 75.50 4.79
N PRO A 11 11.18 74.82 5.79
CA PRO A 11 11.40 73.38 5.75
C PRO A 11 10.14 72.57 6.09
N VAL A 12 10.11 71.41 5.44
CA VAL A 12 9.16 70.31 5.57
C VAL A 12 9.16 69.72 6.98
N LEU A 13 7.97 69.50 7.56
CA LEU A 13 7.78 68.63 8.72
C LEU A 13 6.55 67.73 8.49
N ALA A 14 6.82 66.45 8.25
CA ALA A 14 5.82 65.39 8.15
C ALA A 14 5.63 64.70 9.52
N PRO A 15 4.41 64.45 10.01
CA PRO A 15 4.20 63.58 11.15
C PRO A 15 3.93 62.13 10.72
N ARG A 16 4.97 61.32 10.88
CA ARG A 16 5.00 59.97 11.48
C ARG A 16 3.84 59.02 11.14
N CYS A 17 4.13 58.07 10.25
CA CYS A 17 3.40 56.80 10.13
C CYS A 17 3.40 56.04 11.47
N PRO A 18 2.27 55.43 11.88
CA PRO A 18 2.29 54.46 12.97
C PRO A 18 3.10 53.22 12.58
N ARG A 19 3.94 52.79 13.52
CA ARG A 19 4.86 51.67 13.41
C ARG A 19 4.06 50.38 13.30
N LEU A 20 3.99 49.79 12.10
CA LEU A 20 3.45 48.45 11.90
C LEU A 20 4.34 47.43 12.64
N SER A 21 3.76 46.74 13.60
CA SER A 21 4.35 45.59 14.27
C SER A 21 4.61 44.47 13.25
N PRO A 22 5.75 43.78 13.27
CA PRO A 22 5.90 42.57 12.47
C PRO A 22 4.96 41.48 13.01
N PRO A 23 4.31 40.67 12.15
CA PRO A 23 3.61 39.49 12.63
C PRO A 23 4.63 38.52 13.24
N LEU A 24 4.27 37.97 14.40
CA LEU A 24 5.04 36.93 15.08
C LEU A 24 5.24 35.76 14.11
N ARG A 25 6.49 35.49 13.78
CA ARG A 25 6.91 34.38 12.92
C ARG A 25 6.71 33.08 13.70
N VAL A 26 5.56 32.44 13.51
CA VAL A 26 5.31 31.09 14.01
C VAL A 26 6.35 30.17 13.37
N PRO A 27 7.12 29.37 14.13
CA PRO A 27 8.01 28.40 13.52
C PRO A 27 7.13 27.37 12.80
N ALA A 28 7.32 27.24 11.49
CA ALA A 28 6.74 26.14 10.74
C ALA A 28 7.24 24.85 11.39
N ALA A 29 6.36 24.16 12.12
CA ALA A 29 6.63 22.84 12.63
C ALA A 29 6.97 21.96 11.41
N ARG A 30 8.24 21.54 11.32
CA ARG A 30 8.67 20.54 10.36
C ARG A 30 7.90 19.27 10.68
N ARG A 31 6.84 19.01 9.91
CA ARG A 31 6.15 17.72 9.89
C ARG A 31 7.15 16.72 9.34
N LEU A 32 7.70 15.88 10.21
CA LEU A 32 8.45 14.70 9.80
C LEU A 32 7.44 13.77 9.13
N VAL A 33 7.43 13.75 7.80
CA VAL A 33 6.79 12.68 7.04
C VAL A 33 7.82 11.57 6.96
N THR A 34 7.68 10.57 7.82
CA THR A 34 8.40 9.31 7.66
C THR A 34 7.73 8.51 6.55
N SER A 35 7.95 8.91 5.29
CA SER A 35 7.60 8.04 4.15
C SER A 35 8.73 7.03 3.98
N SER A 36 8.69 5.96 4.75
CA SER A 36 9.45 4.75 4.40
C SER A 36 8.44 3.68 4.03
N LEU A 37 7.93 3.74 2.80
CA LEU A 37 7.18 2.64 2.21
C LEU A 37 8.19 1.65 1.61
N VAL A 38 8.91 0.94 2.48
CA VAL A 38 9.57 -0.30 2.09
C VAL A 38 9.20 -1.34 3.14
N LEU A 39 8.21 -2.19 2.84
CA LEU A 39 7.92 -3.39 3.63
C LEU A 39 7.98 -4.63 2.73
N SER A 40 9.21 -4.98 2.33
CA SER A 40 9.55 -6.20 1.60
C SER A 40 9.41 -7.50 2.42
N ALA A 41 8.82 -7.44 3.61
CA ALA A 41 8.60 -8.61 4.45
C ALA A 41 7.22 -9.20 4.18
N ARG A 42 7.18 -10.50 3.88
CA ARG A 42 5.94 -11.23 3.64
C ARG A 42 5.13 -11.36 4.94
N LYS A 43 3.83 -11.14 4.81
CA LYS A 43 2.83 -11.37 5.84
C LYS A 43 1.84 -12.45 5.41
N PHE A 44 1.22 -13.11 6.37
CA PHE A 44 0.34 -14.26 6.14
C PHE A 44 -1.00 -14.10 6.85
N THR A 45 -2.02 -14.67 6.23
CA THR A 45 -3.37 -14.83 6.80
C THR A 45 -3.52 -16.19 7.46
N ASP A 46 -4.57 -16.36 8.26
CA ASP A 46 -5.01 -17.65 8.81
C ASP A 46 -5.54 -18.62 7.74
N LYS A 47 -5.96 -18.08 6.59
CA LYS A 47 -6.40 -18.79 5.38
C LYS A 47 -5.26 -19.16 4.43
N HIS A 48 -4.01 -19.01 4.86
CA HIS A 48 -2.81 -19.45 4.13
C HIS A 48 -2.49 -18.66 2.85
N GLU A 49 -3.05 -17.46 2.70
CA GLU A 49 -2.58 -16.47 1.73
C GLU A 49 -1.41 -15.66 2.28
N TRP A 50 -0.60 -15.13 1.39
CA TRP A 50 0.49 -14.22 1.73
C TRP A 50 0.37 -12.90 0.99
N VAL A 51 0.90 -11.83 1.60
CA VAL A 51 1.05 -10.52 0.98
C VAL A 51 2.45 -9.96 1.24
N SER A 52 3.06 -9.35 0.22
CA SER A 52 4.31 -8.58 0.34
C SER A 52 4.10 -7.19 -0.25
N VAL A 53 4.45 -6.14 0.50
CA VAL A 53 4.13 -4.75 0.13
C VAL A 53 5.37 -3.96 -0.25
N GLU A 54 5.51 -3.67 -1.53
CA GLU A 54 6.58 -2.81 -2.03
C GLU A 54 5.98 -1.53 -2.61
N ASN A 55 6.46 -0.36 -2.15
CA ASN A 55 6.05 0.94 -2.66
C ASN A 55 4.51 1.17 -2.67
N GLY A 56 3.80 0.60 -1.69
CA GLY A 56 2.33 0.71 -1.58
C GLY A 56 1.54 -0.28 -2.44
N ILE A 57 2.21 -1.19 -3.14
CA ILE A 57 1.60 -2.28 -3.91
C ILE A 57 1.79 -3.59 -3.18
N GLY A 58 0.69 -4.22 -2.79
CA GLY A 58 0.66 -5.56 -2.20
C GLY A 58 0.60 -6.63 -3.29
N THR A 59 1.61 -7.49 -3.35
CA THR A 59 1.57 -8.71 -4.16
C THR A 59 1.00 -9.83 -3.30
N VAL A 60 -0.03 -10.52 -3.79
CA VAL A 60 -0.77 -11.56 -3.06
C VAL A 60 -0.60 -12.92 -3.74
N GLY A 61 -0.49 -13.98 -2.93
CA GLY A 61 -0.49 -15.36 -3.41
C GLY A 61 -0.86 -16.35 -2.31
N ILE A 62 -0.75 -17.66 -2.57
CA ILE A 62 -0.94 -18.70 -1.55
C ILE A 62 0.39 -19.26 -1.05
N SER A 63 0.42 -19.75 0.18
CA SER A 63 1.61 -20.31 0.80
C SER A 63 1.99 -21.70 0.27
N ASN A 64 3.21 -22.15 0.59
CA ASN A 64 3.64 -23.52 0.27
C ASN A 64 2.73 -24.57 0.92
N PHE A 65 2.31 -24.34 2.15
CA PHE A 65 1.38 -25.24 2.86
C PHE A 65 0.05 -25.38 2.11
N ALA A 66 -0.52 -24.25 1.65
CA ALA A 66 -1.77 -24.25 0.90
C ALA A 66 -1.66 -25.01 -0.44
N GLN A 67 -0.59 -24.79 -1.21
CA GLN A 67 -0.45 -25.46 -2.49
C GLN A 67 -0.23 -26.97 -2.34
N GLU A 68 0.48 -27.41 -1.28
CA GLU A 68 0.64 -28.85 -0.99
C GLU A 68 -0.70 -29.50 -0.62
N ALA A 69 -1.51 -28.80 0.18
CA ALA A 69 -2.84 -29.27 0.56
C ALA A 69 -3.81 -29.34 -0.63
N LEU A 70 -3.75 -28.37 -1.55
CA LEU A 70 -4.52 -28.38 -2.80
C LEU A 70 -4.05 -29.48 -3.74
N GLY A 71 -2.75 -29.73 -3.83
CA GLY A 71 -2.14 -30.57 -4.88
C GLY A 71 -2.00 -29.83 -6.21
N ASP A 72 -1.87 -30.58 -7.31
CA ASP A 72 -1.61 -30.00 -8.63
C ASP A 72 -2.76 -29.10 -9.11
N VAL A 73 -2.49 -27.79 -9.14
CA VAL A 73 -3.43 -26.76 -9.57
C VAL A 73 -3.61 -26.84 -11.08
N VAL A 74 -4.86 -26.92 -11.52
CA VAL A 74 -5.25 -27.04 -12.92
C VAL A 74 -6.01 -25.83 -13.43
N TYR A 75 -6.55 -25.00 -12.53
CA TYR A 75 -7.29 -23.81 -12.90
C TYR A 75 -7.19 -22.71 -11.82
N CYS A 76 -7.16 -21.46 -12.28
CA CYS A 76 -7.15 -20.26 -11.44
C CYS A 76 -8.22 -19.29 -11.94
N SER A 77 -9.18 -18.95 -11.09
CA SER A 77 -10.13 -17.87 -11.31
C SER A 77 -9.65 -16.62 -10.58
N LEU A 78 -9.34 -15.56 -11.33
CA LEU A 78 -8.81 -14.30 -10.81
C LEU A 78 -9.72 -13.13 -11.21
N PRO A 79 -9.74 -12.03 -10.44
CA PRO A 79 -10.63 -10.89 -10.67
C PRO A 79 -10.12 -10.05 -11.85
N GLU A 80 -10.90 -9.06 -12.27
CA GLU A 80 -10.45 -8.08 -13.26
C GLU A 80 -9.59 -6.98 -12.63
N ILE A 81 -8.63 -6.44 -13.39
CA ILE A 81 -7.90 -5.24 -12.99
C ILE A 81 -8.89 -4.08 -12.81
N GLY A 82 -8.74 -3.31 -11.73
CA GLY A 82 -9.66 -2.25 -11.31
C GLY A 82 -10.75 -2.71 -10.35
N THR A 83 -10.84 -4.00 -10.04
CA THR A 83 -11.77 -4.52 -9.02
C THR A 83 -11.39 -3.96 -7.65
N LYS A 84 -12.38 -3.42 -6.92
CA LYS A 84 -12.22 -3.02 -5.52
C LYS A 84 -12.54 -4.18 -4.61
N LEU A 85 -11.64 -4.48 -3.68
CA LEU A 85 -11.76 -5.54 -2.71
C LEU A 85 -11.65 -4.94 -1.32
N ASN A 86 -12.54 -5.34 -0.42
CA ASN A 86 -12.34 -5.13 1.01
C ASN A 86 -11.54 -6.30 1.60
N LYS A 87 -10.93 -6.08 2.76
CA LYS A 87 -10.33 -7.15 3.54
C LYS A 87 -11.36 -8.27 3.77
N HIS A 88 -10.94 -9.52 3.54
CA HIS A 88 -11.76 -10.73 3.58
C HIS A 88 -12.82 -10.87 2.48
N ASP A 89 -12.86 -10.00 1.46
CA ASP A 89 -13.68 -10.28 0.28
C ASP A 89 -13.07 -11.44 -0.52
N GLU A 90 -13.93 -12.33 -1.00
CA GLU A 90 -13.54 -13.34 -1.97
C GLU A 90 -13.21 -12.66 -3.30
N PHE A 91 -12.04 -12.96 -3.86
CA PHE A 91 -11.61 -12.39 -5.13
C PHE A 91 -11.43 -13.42 -6.24
N GLY A 92 -11.43 -14.71 -5.90
CA GLY A 92 -11.14 -15.76 -6.86
C GLY A 92 -11.12 -17.16 -6.22
N ALA A 93 -10.70 -18.14 -7.01
CA ALA A 93 -10.58 -19.52 -6.56
C ALA A 93 -9.44 -20.25 -7.28
N LEU A 94 -8.85 -21.23 -6.60
CA LEU A 94 -7.93 -22.21 -7.18
C LEU A 94 -8.59 -23.58 -7.20
N GLU A 95 -8.48 -24.26 -8.33
CA GLU A 95 -8.97 -25.63 -8.48
C GLU A 95 -7.82 -26.56 -8.84
N SER A 96 -7.79 -27.70 -8.16
CA SER A 96 -6.90 -28.81 -8.41
C SER A 96 -7.71 -30.05 -8.80
N VAL A 97 -7.02 -31.14 -9.13
CA VAL A 97 -7.67 -32.45 -9.34
C VAL A 97 -8.20 -33.09 -8.05
N LYS A 98 -7.90 -32.51 -6.89
CA LYS A 98 -8.24 -33.05 -5.57
C LYS A 98 -9.20 -32.18 -4.78
N ALA A 99 -9.11 -30.87 -4.93
CA ALA A 99 -9.80 -29.88 -4.11
C ALA A 99 -10.02 -28.57 -4.88
N ALA A 100 -10.86 -27.71 -4.31
CA ALA A 100 -10.98 -26.32 -4.69
C ALA A 100 -10.87 -25.46 -3.43
N SER A 101 -10.22 -24.30 -3.53
CA SER A 101 -10.16 -23.31 -2.45
C SER A 101 -10.51 -21.95 -3.01
N GLU A 102 -11.43 -21.28 -2.30
CA GLU A 102 -11.70 -19.86 -2.47
C GLU A 102 -10.49 -19.05 -1.96
N LEU A 103 -10.30 -17.87 -2.54
CA LEU A 103 -9.20 -16.95 -2.25
C LEU A 103 -9.75 -15.64 -1.68
N TYR A 104 -9.19 -15.21 -0.55
CA TYR A 104 -9.68 -14.04 0.17
C TYR A 104 -8.65 -12.92 0.22
N SER A 105 -9.12 -11.68 0.05
CA SER A 105 -8.24 -10.52 0.03
C SER A 105 -7.66 -10.27 1.42
N PRO A 106 -6.32 -10.22 1.58
CA PRO A 106 -5.70 -9.99 2.89
C PRO A 106 -5.88 -8.54 3.37
N LEU A 107 -6.15 -7.60 2.46
CA LEU A 107 -6.21 -6.16 2.70
C LEU A 107 -7.33 -5.53 1.88
N SER A 108 -7.69 -4.28 2.19
CA SER A 108 -8.60 -3.49 1.35
C SER A 108 -7.81 -2.70 0.30
N GLY A 109 -8.34 -2.63 -0.93
CA GLY A 109 -7.77 -1.84 -2.02
C GLY A 109 -8.30 -2.21 -3.40
N GLU A 110 -7.54 -1.82 -4.42
CA GLU A 110 -7.91 -1.99 -5.83
C GLU A 110 -6.88 -2.89 -6.54
N VAL A 111 -7.36 -3.88 -7.30
CA VAL A 111 -6.52 -4.78 -8.10
C VAL A 111 -5.82 -3.99 -9.20
N THR A 112 -4.50 -3.94 -9.17
CA THR A 112 -3.67 -3.22 -10.15
C THR A 112 -3.13 -4.12 -11.24
N ASP A 113 -2.97 -5.41 -10.97
CA ASP A 113 -2.35 -6.38 -11.87
C ASP A 113 -2.81 -7.80 -11.52
N VAL A 114 -2.86 -8.68 -12.53
CA VAL A 114 -3.22 -10.09 -12.35
C VAL A 114 -2.23 -10.97 -13.09
N ASN A 115 -1.91 -12.14 -12.54
CA ASN A 115 -0.92 -13.01 -13.14
C ASN A 115 -1.51 -13.79 -14.33
N THR A 116 -1.42 -13.18 -15.51
CA THR A 116 -1.94 -13.77 -16.76
C THR A 116 -1.22 -15.06 -17.16
N ALA A 117 -0.01 -15.33 -16.66
CA ALA A 117 0.71 -16.56 -16.93
C ALA A 117 0.02 -17.80 -16.35
N LEU A 118 -0.84 -17.64 -15.34
CA LEU A 118 -1.57 -18.74 -14.71
C LEU A 118 -2.69 -19.31 -15.59
N ALA A 119 -3.14 -18.58 -16.60
CA ALA A 119 -4.09 -19.09 -17.58
C ALA A 119 -3.49 -20.23 -18.42
N ASP A 120 -2.22 -20.08 -18.82
CA ASP A 120 -1.50 -21.08 -19.63
C ASP A 120 -0.72 -22.09 -18.76
N ASN A 121 -0.29 -21.68 -17.57
CA ASN A 121 0.55 -22.48 -16.69
C ASN A 121 0.14 -22.38 -15.21
N PRO A 122 -1.02 -22.93 -14.82
CA PRO A 122 -1.52 -22.88 -13.44
C PRO A 122 -0.57 -23.57 -12.43
N GLY A 123 0.24 -24.52 -12.89
CA GLY A 123 1.24 -25.21 -12.06
C GLY A 123 2.39 -24.32 -11.54
N LEU A 124 2.48 -23.06 -11.96
CA LEU A 124 3.35 -22.07 -11.32
C LEU A 124 3.00 -21.85 -9.85
N VAL A 125 1.72 -21.98 -9.48
CA VAL A 125 1.26 -21.92 -8.10
C VAL A 125 1.95 -23.00 -7.26
N ASN A 126 2.09 -24.22 -7.77
CA ASN A 126 2.78 -25.30 -7.07
C ASN A 126 4.30 -25.14 -7.06
N LYS A 127 4.89 -24.72 -8.20
CA LYS A 127 6.36 -24.69 -8.37
C LYS A 127 7.04 -23.47 -7.78
N SER A 128 6.33 -22.34 -7.71
CA SER A 128 6.90 -21.02 -7.47
C SER A 128 5.92 -20.11 -6.71
N CYS A 129 5.17 -20.66 -5.74
CA CYS A 129 4.09 -19.98 -4.97
C CYS A 129 4.47 -18.60 -4.40
N TYR A 130 5.76 -18.39 -4.15
CA TYR A 130 6.33 -17.18 -3.55
C TYR A 130 7.02 -16.24 -4.53
N GLN A 131 7.16 -16.63 -5.79
CA GLN A 131 7.80 -15.85 -6.85
C GLN A 131 6.85 -15.77 -8.05
N ASP A 132 6.94 -16.70 -9.01
CA ASP A 132 6.18 -16.63 -10.27
C ASP A 132 4.71 -17.04 -10.14
N GLY A 133 4.34 -17.67 -9.02
CA GLY A 133 3.00 -18.13 -8.68
C GLY A 133 2.16 -17.11 -7.89
N TRP A 134 2.52 -15.82 -7.91
CA TRP A 134 1.67 -14.76 -7.38
C TRP A 134 0.33 -14.71 -8.14
N LEU A 135 -0.73 -14.23 -7.49
CA LEU A 135 -2.10 -14.27 -8.05
C LEU A 135 -2.51 -12.88 -8.54
N ILE A 136 -2.49 -11.90 -7.64
CA ILE A 136 -2.87 -10.52 -7.93
C ILE A 136 -1.87 -9.54 -7.31
N LYS A 137 -1.84 -8.32 -7.83
CA LYS A 137 -1.29 -7.15 -7.13
C LYS A 137 -2.41 -6.17 -6.88
N MET A 138 -2.37 -5.51 -5.74
CA MET A 138 -3.37 -4.52 -5.35
C MET A 138 -2.74 -3.32 -4.66
N THR A 139 -3.44 -2.18 -4.71
CA THR A 139 -3.13 -1.06 -3.81
C THR A 139 -3.46 -1.44 -2.37
N VAL A 140 -2.79 -0.78 -1.42
CA VAL A 140 -3.07 -0.93 0.01
C VAL A 140 -3.71 0.36 0.52
N GLU A 141 -5.01 0.32 0.84
CA GLU A 141 -5.73 1.49 1.35
C GLU A 141 -5.36 1.82 2.80
N ASN A 142 -5.26 0.80 3.66
CA ASN A 142 -4.87 0.95 5.05
C ASN A 142 -3.64 0.11 5.38
N PRO A 143 -2.43 0.71 5.43
CA PRO A 143 -1.20 -0.01 5.78
C PRO A 143 -1.21 -0.62 7.19
N ALA A 144 -2.03 -0.10 8.12
CA ALA A 144 -2.11 -0.63 9.48
C ALA A 144 -2.69 -2.05 9.54
N ASP A 145 -3.47 -2.47 8.52
CA ASP A 145 -4.04 -3.81 8.46
C ASP A 145 -2.94 -4.90 8.35
N LEU A 146 -1.72 -4.53 7.91
CA LEU A 146 -0.55 -5.42 7.85
C LEU A 146 -0.04 -5.83 9.24
N ASP A 147 -0.31 -5.04 10.27
CA ASP A 147 0.12 -5.32 11.64
C ASP A 147 -0.73 -6.43 12.28
N GLU A 148 -1.93 -6.65 11.77
CA GLU A 148 -2.81 -7.75 12.18
C GLU A 148 -2.42 -9.10 11.56
N LEU A 149 -1.64 -9.07 10.48
CA LEU A 149 -1.20 -10.27 9.77
C LEU A 149 0.03 -10.91 10.41
N MET A 150 0.11 -12.24 10.30
CA MET A 150 1.22 -13.02 10.83
C MET A 150 2.50 -12.72 10.04
N ASN A 151 3.62 -12.62 10.73
CA ASN A 151 4.94 -12.70 10.08
C ASN A 151 5.31 -14.17 9.84
N GLU A 152 6.42 -14.39 9.13
CA GLU A 152 6.91 -15.75 8.81
C GLU A 152 7.02 -16.64 10.06
N ASP A 153 7.68 -16.17 11.13
CA ASP A 153 7.87 -16.94 12.37
C ASP A 153 6.54 -17.32 13.06
N ALA A 154 5.56 -16.41 13.06
CA ALA A 154 4.24 -16.67 13.62
C ALA A 154 3.47 -17.67 12.76
N TYR A 155 3.57 -17.54 11.44
CA TYR A 155 2.91 -18.45 10.49
C TYR A 155 3.48 -19.87 10.57
N GLU A 156 4.80 -20.02 10.69
CA GLU A 156 5.41 -21.35 10.90
C GLU A 156 4.92 -22.03 12.18
N LYS A 157 4.74 -21.28 13.27
CA LYS A 157 4.18 -21.81 14.52
C LYS A 157 2.71 -22.18 14.36
N TYR A 158 1.96 -21.35 13.64
CA TYR A 158 0.56 -21.63 13.32
C TYR A 158 0.41 -22.94 12.54
N ILE A 159 1.20 -23.14 11.47
CA ILE A 159 1.20 -24.39 10.70
C ILE A 159 1.56 -25.59 11.59
N LYS A 160 2.60 -25.49 12.42
CA LYS A 160 2.97 -26.60 13.31
C LYS A 160 1.82 -26.96 14.27
N SER A 161 1.08 -25.96 14.76
CA SER A 161 -0.03 -26.18 15.69
C SER A 161 -1.28 -26.82 15.07
N ILE A 162 -1.41 -26.82 13.73
CA ILE A 162 -2.52 -27.47 13.02
C ILE A 162 -2.15 -28.88 12.52
N GLU A 163 -0.85 -29.24 12.51
CA GLU A 163 -0.37 -30.56 12.12
C GLU A 163 -0.35 -31.57 13.29
N ASP A 164 -0.35 -31.08 14.53
CA ASP A 164 -0.41 -31.86 15.78
C ASP A 164 -1.85 -32.25 16.18
#